data_AF-A0A351IZI3-F1
#
_entry.id   AF-A0A351IZI3-F1
#
_cell.length_a   1.000
_cell.length_b   1.000
_cell.length_c   1.000
_cell.angle_alpha   90.00
_cell.angle_beta   90.00
_cell.angle_gamma   90.00
#
_symmetry.space_group_name_H-M   'P 1'
#
loop_
_entity.id
_entity.type
_entity.pdbx_description
1 polymer ?
#
loop_
_entity_poly.entity_id
_entity_poly.type
_entity_poly.pdbx_seq_one_letter_code
_entity_poly.pdbx_strand_id
1 'polypeptide(L)'
;LDKYVPGGDYVVIKFARWAFEKFRGVKDHLGTQMRAVGEVMSIGKTYQEAFQKAIRSLETGRYGLGFAKDYHQKTKEELLSLLQSPTSERQFILYEAIRKGATSDELYALTKIKHYFLDQMRALVEEENTLLTYKNALPDPSTLLRAKQHGFSDKYLAKLWNQQEETV
;
A
#
# COMPACT_ATOMS: atom_id res chain seq x y z
N LEU A 1 -6.05 -36.69 -0.75
CA LEU A 1 -5.54 -35.36 -0.33
C LEU A 1 -4.08 -35.46 0.14
N ASP A 2 -3.69 -36.54 0.80
CA ASP A 2 -2.34 -36.76 1.37
C ASP A 2 -1.15 -36.74 0.38
N LYS A 3 -1.43 -36.75 -0.94
CA LYS A 3 -0.42 -36.66 -2.01
C LYS A 3 -0.56 -35.41 -2.88
N TYR A 4 -1.48 -34.51 -2.55
CA TYR A 4 -1.73 -33.29 -3.32
C TYR A 4 -0.98 -32.12 -2.68
N VAL A 5 -0.14 -31.45 -3.47
CA VAL A 5 0.49 -30.19 -3.10
C VAL A 5 -0.27 -29.08 -3.82
N PRO A 6 -0.98 -28.19 -3.10
CA PRO A 6 -1.65 -27.06 -3.72
C PRO A 6 -0.65 -26.17 -4.45
N GLY A 7 -0.93 -25.90 -5.73
CA GLY A 7 -0.17 -24.95 -6.55
C GLY A 7 -1.13 -24.01 -7.27
N GLY A 8 -0.61 -22.85 -7.69
CA GLY A 8 -1.38 -21.91 -8.50
C GLY A 8 -0.59 -20.66 -8.87
N ASP A 9 -0.95 -20.10 -10.02
CA ASP A 9 -0.33 -18.88 -10.56
C ASP A 9 -1.05 -17.64 -10.01
N TYR A 10 -0.83 -17.40 -8.72
CA TYR A 10 -1.34 -16.25 -7.98
C TYR A 10 -0.46 -15.90 -6.77
N VAL A 11 -0.59 -14.66 -6.30
CA VAL A 11 0.00 -14.15 -5.07
C VAL A 11 -1.10 -13.98 -4.04
N VAL A 12 -0.85 -14.45 -2.82
CA VAL A 12 -1.71 -14.22 -1.66
C VAL A 12 -1.02 -13.24 -0.72
N ILE A 13 -1.74 -12.21 -0.29
CA ILE A 13 -1.25 -11.27 0.73
C ILE A 13 -2.17 -11.32 1.94
N LYS A 14 -1.57 -11.57 3.09
CA LYS A 14 -2.18 -11.34 4.40
C LYS A 14 -1.71 -10.00 4.93
N PHE A 15 -2.62 -9.17 5.41
CA PHE A 15 -2.31 -7.89 6.04
C PHE A 15 -3.03 -7.79 7.38
N ALA A 16 -2.30 -7.42 8.43
CA ALA A 16 -2.86 -7.36 9.77
C ALA A 16 -3.75 -6.10 9.97
N ARG A 17 -4.82 -6.24 10.73
CA ARG A 17 -5.67 -5.12 11.17
C ARG A 17 -5.30 -4.75 12.60
N TRP A 18 -4.98 -3.48 12.81
CA TRP A 18 -4.72 -2.90 14.14
C TRP A 18 -5.85 -1.94 14.52
N ALA A 19 -6.09 -1.72 15.81
CA ALA A 19 -7.10 -0.78 16.30
C ALA A 19 -6.59 0.02 17.51
N PHE A 20 -5.35 0.53 17.42
CA PHE A 20 -4.68 1.27 18.51
C PHE A 20 -5.49 2.47 19.01
N GLU A 21 -6.28 3.10 18.14
CA GLU A 21 -7.17 4.21 18.47
C GLU A 21 -8.21 3.88 19.55
N LYS A 22 -8.52 2.60 19.75
CA LYS A 22 -9.47 2.13 20.77
C LYS A 22 -8.83 1.91 22.14
N PHE A 23 -7.50 1.90 22.24
CA PHE A 23 -6.78 1.54 23.47
C PHE A 23 -5.94 2.71 23.99
N ARG A 24 -6.53 3.51 24.89
CA ARG A 24 -5.84 4.66 25.51
C ARG A 24 -4.53 4.22 26.19
N GLY A 25 -3.47 4.99 25.99
CA GLY A 25 -2.14 4.73 26.57
C GLY A 25 -1.30 3.69 25.83
N VAL A 26 -1.87 2.96 24.86
CA VAL A 26 -1.11 2.01 24.04
C VAL A 26 -0.42 2.77 22.90
N LYS A 27 0.90 2.60 22.80
CA LYS A 27 1.69 3.14 21.68
C LYS A 27 1.60 2.20 20.48
N ASP A 28 1.41 2.78 19.28
CA ASP A 28 1.54 2.07 18.01
C ASP A 28 3.02 1.79 17.73
N HIS A 29 3.50 0.71 18.33
CA HIS A 29 4.82 0.16 18.14
C HIS A 29 4.69 -1.36 18.05
N LEU A 30 5.17 -1.93 16.94
CA LEU A 30 5.08 -3.34 16.66
C LEU A 30 6.36 -4.04 17.14
N GLY A 31 6.20 -5.19 17.77
CA GLY A 31 7.32 -6.00 18.24
C GLY A 31 6.99 -7.48 18.07
N THR A 32 7.65 -8.31 18.87
CA THR A 32 7.42 -9.76 18.87
C THR A 32 6.04 -10.14 19.43
N GLN A 33 5.49 -9.33 20.33
CA GLN A 33 4.15 -9.56 20.88
C GLN A 33 3.07 -9.11 19.89
N MET A 34 2.12 -10.01 19.62
CA MET A 34 0.98 -9.71 18.73
C MET A 34 0.09 -8.62 19.33
N ARG A 35 -0.23 -7.61 18.50
CA ARG A 35 -1.14 -6.50 18.81
C ARG A 35 -2.23 -6.30 17.76
N ALA A 36 -2.27 -7.15 16.73
CA ALA A 36 -3.31 -7.10 15.71
C ALA A 36 -4.62 -7.64 16.28
N VAL A 37 -5.74 -7.03 15.89
CA VAL A 37 -7.10 -7.44 16.27
C VAL A 37 -7.78 -8.30 15.21
N GLY A 38 -7.14 -8.46 14.06
CA GLY A 38 -7.62 -9.26 12.95
C GLY A 38 -6.66 -9.22 11.78
N GLU A 39 -7.12 -9.73 10.65
CA GLU A 39 -6.36 -9.77 9.41
C GLU A 39 -7.30 -9.79 8.21
N VAL A 40 -6.75 -9.39 7.06
CA VAL A 40 -7.39 -9.54 5.76
C VAL A 40 -6.49 -10.38 4.88
N MET A 41 -7.10 -11.11 3.96
CA MET A 41 -6.41 -11.86 2.93
C MET A 41 -6.91 -11.42 1.57
N SER A 42 -6.00 -11.22 0.63
CA SER A 42 -6.30 -10.95 -0.76
C SER A 42 -5.53 -11.90 -1.67
N ILE A 43 -6.06 -12.11 -2.87
CA ILE A 43 -5.45 -12.91 -3.93
C ILE A 43 -5.36 -12.05 -5.18
N GLY A 44 -4.23 -12.07 -5.89
CA GLY A 44 -4.05 -11.38 -7.16
C GLY A 44 -3.12 -12.15 -8.08
N LYS A 45 -3.09 -11.81 -9.37
CA LYS A 45 -2.13 -12.36 -10.34
C LYS A 45 -0.72 -11.83 -10.12
N THR A 46 -0.60 -10.62 -9.57
CA THR A 46 0.67 -10.00 -9.20
C THR A 46 0.67 -9.58 -7.74
N TYR A 47 1.87 -9.30 -7.21
CA TYR A 47 2.01 -8.73 -5.87
C TYR A 47 1.27 -7.40 -5.76
N GLN A 48 1.40 -6.51 -6.75
CA GLN A 48 0.77 -5.18 -6.73
C GLN A 48 -0.76 -5.28 -6.62
N GLU A 49 -1.37 -6.15 -7.44
CA GLU A 49 -2.81 -6.37 -7.43
C GLU A 49 -3.28 -6.89 -6.07
N ALA A 50 -2.64 -7.96 -5.58
CA ALA A 50 -2.95 -8.54 -4.28
C ALA A 50 -2.76 -7.50 -3.16
N PHE A 51 -1.73 -6.67 -3.24
CA PHE A 51 -1.37 -5.76 -2.16
C PHE A 51 -2.39 -4.64 -2.03
N GLN A 52 -2.74 -3.99 -3.15
CA GLN A 52 -3.78 -2.96 -3.14
C GLN A 52 -5.16 -3.52 -2.77
N LYS A 53 -5.45 -4.79 -3.13
CA LYS A 53 -6.64 -5.52 -2.65
C LYS A 53 -6.65 -5.65 -1.13
N ALA A 54 -5.54 -6.07 -0.53
CA ALA A 54 -5.44 -6.17 0.92
C ALA A 54 -5.69 -4.82 1.59
N ILE A 55 -5.06 -3.75 1.09
CA ILE A 55 -5.20 -2.41 1.68
C ILE A 55 -6.66 -1.93 1.70
N ARG A 56 -7.38 -2.05 0.58
CA ARG A 56 -8.78 -1.61 0.54
C ARG A 56 -9.74 -2.47 1.35
N SER A 57 -9.38 -3.74 1.59
CA SER A 57 -10.19 -4.66 2.41
C SER A 57 -10.01 -4.48 3.91
N LEU A 58 -9.10 -3.59 4.37
CA LEU A 58 -8.83 -3.40 5.81
C LEU A 58 -9.97 -2.75 6.59
N GLU A 59 -11.02 -2.25 5.92
CA GLU A 59 -12.12 -1.52 6.56
C GLU A 59 -11.61 -0.36 7.44
N THR A 60 -10.63 0.39 6.90
CA THR A 60 -10.03 1.58 7.53
C THR A 60 -10.35 2.87 6.79
N GLY A 61 -11.21 2.80 5.75
CA GLY A 61 -11.49 3.93 4.86
C GLY A 61 -10.32 4.28 3.93
N ARG A 62 -9.35 3.38 3.76
CA ARG A 62 -8.21 3.53 2.85
C ARG A 62 -8.44 2.69 1.60
N TYR A 63 -8.28 3.31 0.44
CA TYR A 63 -8.55 2.66 -0.86
C TYR A 63 -7.29 2.52 -1.73
N GLY A 64 -6.15 2.98 -1.23
CA GLY A 64 -4.82 2.92 -1.82
C GLY A 64 -3.74 3.20 -0.77
N LEU A 65 -2.47 3.12 -1.17
CA LEU A 65 -1.31 3.30 -0.30
C LEU A 65 -0.92 4.77 -0.11
N GLY A 66 -1.11 5.59 -1.15
CA GLY A 66 -0.74 6.99 -1.15
C GLY A 66 -1.73 7.88 -0.39
N PHE A 67 -1.26 9.07 -0.03
CA PHE A 67 -2.07 10.12 0.62
C PHE A 67 -2.78 9.66 1.90
N ALA A 68 -2.25 8.63 2.56
CA ALA A 68 -2.69 8.23 3.88
C ALA A 68 -2.24 9.28 4.90
N LYS A 69 -3.18 9.80 5.70
CA LYS A 69 -2.93 10.89 6.65
C LYS A 69 -2.18 12.06 5.97
N ASP A 70 -1.23 12.65 6.67
CA ASP A 70 -0.37 13.76 6.23
C ASP A 70 1.00 13.30 5.72
N TYR A 71 1.24 11.99 5.53
CA TYR A 71 2.58 11.48 5.18
C TYR A 71 3.12 12.06 3.86
N HIS A 72 2.26 12.35 2.89
CA HIS A 72 2.62 12.98 1.61
C HIS A 72 3.18 14.42 1.77
N GLN A 73 2.89 15.09 2.89
CA GLN A 73 3.36 16.45 3.20
C GLN A 73 4.71 16.45 3.92
N LYS A 74 5.15 15.29 4.44
CA LYS A 74 6.43 15.16 5.14
C LYS A 74 7.61 15.11 4.18
N THR A 75 8.78 15.52 4.65
CA THR A 75 10.04 15.38 3.90
C THR A 75 10.50 13.92 3.89
N LYS A 76 11.45 13.60 3.01
CA LYS A 76 12.09 12.28 2.98
C LYS A 76 12.68 11.94 4.35
N GLU A 77 13.40 12.87 4.96
CA GLU A 77 14.11 12.70 6.23
C GLU A 77 13.13 12.41 7.39
N GLU A 78 12.01 13.15 7.44
CA GLU A 78 10.94 12.91 8.41
C GLU A 78 10.34 11.51 8.25
N LEU A 79 10.08 11.09 7.01
CA LEU A 79 9.54 9.75 6.73
C LEU A 79 10.54 8.64 7.09
N LEU A 80 11.82 8.80 6.75
CA LEU A 80 12.88 7.85 7.13
C LEU A 80 13.03 7.74 8.65
N SER A 81 12.89 8.85 9.38
CA SER A 81 12.88 8.86 10.84
C SER A 81 11.74 8.02 11.41
N LEU A 82 10.53 8.16 10.85
CA LEU A 82 9.36 7.36 11.26
C LEU A 82 9.53 5.86 10.98
N LEU A 83 10.36 5.47 10.00
CA LEU A 83 10.57 4.07 9.61
C LEU A 83 11.54 3.30 10.51
N GLN A 84 12.28 3.99 11.40
CA GLN A 84 13.20 3.36 12.35
C GLN A 84 12.50 2.38 13.28
N SER A 85 11.23 2.66 13.63
CA SER A 85 10.39 1.78 14.44
C SER A 85 9.21 1.26 13.61
N PRO A 86 8.94 -0.06 13.61
CA PRO A 86 7.78 -0.60 12.92
C PRO A 86 6.48 -0.18 13.63
N THR A 87 5.52 0.31 12.85
CA THR A 87 4.18 0.74 13.29
C THR A 87 3.10 0.15 12.39
N SER A 88 1.83 0.25 12.78
CA SER A 88 0.68 -0.13 11.94
C SER A 88 0.61 0.66 10.62
N GLU A 89 1.32 1.79 10.57
CA GLU A 89 1.33 2.73 9.45
C GLU A 89 2.54 2.56 8.52
N ARG A 90 3.46 1.64 8.83
CA ARG A 90 4.78 1.53 8.18
C ARG A 90 4.70 1.43 6.66
N GLN A 91 3.72 0.70 6.12
CA GLN A 91 3.59 0.48 4.67
C GLN A 91 3.20 1.77 3.92
N PHE A 92 2.40 2.62 4.54
CA PHE A 92 1.99 3.91 3.97
C PHE A 92 3.13 4.94 4.05
N ILE A 93 3.90 4.91 5.15
CA ILE A 93 5.10 5.74 5.33
C ILE A 93 6.18 5.34 4.31
N LEU A 94 6.41 4.04 4.10
CA LEU A 94 7.32 3.53 3.07
C LEU A 94 6.94 4.05 1.69
N TYR A 95 5.65 3.97 1.37
CA TYR A 95 5.14 4.36 0.07
C TYR A 95 5.38 5.85 -0.23
N GLU A 96 5.12 6.73 0.74
CA GLU A 96 5.44 8.16 0.59
C GLU A 96 6.95 8.43 0.63
N ALA A 97 7.74 7.67 1.41
CA ALA A 97 9.20 7.82 1.41
C ALA A 97 9.79 7.51 0.03
N ILE A 98 9.29 6.46 -0.63
CA ILE A 98 9.64 6.11 -2.00
C ILE A 98 9.26 7.25 -2.95
N ARG A 99 8.06 7.84 -2.81
CA ARG A 99 7.64 9.02 -3.60
C ARG A 99 8.58 10.21 -3.42
N LYS A 100 9.16 10.39 -2.23
CA LYS A 100 10.15 11.44 -1.94
C LYS A 100 11.59 11.04 -2.30
N GLY A 101 11.80 9.96 -3.04
CA GLY A 101 13.12 9.56 -3.54
C GLY A 101 13.95 8.74 -2.57
N ALA A 102 13.35 8.03 -1.62
CA ALA A 102 14.06 7.01 -0.85
C ALA A 102 14.39 5.78 -1.73
N THR A 103 15.65 5.35 -1.71
CA THR A 103 16.12 4.19 -2.46
C THR A 103 15.77 2.90 -1.74
N SER A 104 15.73 1.78 -2.48
CA SER A 104 15.50 0.47 -1.87
C SER A 104 16.60 0.12 -0.87
N ASP A 105 17.83 0.57 -1.09
CA ASP A 105 18.95 0.34 -0.17
C ASP A 105 18.77 1.09 1.15
N GLU A 106 18.39 2.37 1.11
CA GLU A 106 18.09 3.16 2.30
C GLU A 106 16.95 2.51 3.11
N LEU A 107 15.87 2.12 2.44
CA LEU A 107 14.71 1.52 3.07
C LEU A 107 14.98 0.10 3.58
N TYR A 108 15.75 -0.71 2.85
CA TYR A 108 16.18 -2.02 3.32
C TYR A 108 17.08 -1.89 4.55
N ALA A 109 18.03 -0.96 4.55
CA ALA A 109 18.91 -0.74 5.69
C ALA A 109 18.13 -0.46 6.98
N LEU A 110 17.07 0.35 6.90
CA LEU A 110 16.20 0.71 8.03
C LEU A 110 15.18 -0.37 8.41
N THR A 111 14.55 -1.01 7.43
CA THR A 111 13.35 -1.83 7.66
C THR A 111 13.57 -3.32 7.55
N LYS A 112 14.66 -3.73 6.88
CA LYS A 112 14.97 -5.11 6.46
C LYS A 112 13.91 -5.75 5.55
N ILE A 113 12.97 -4.95 5.01
CA ILE A 113 12.05 -5.41 3.97
C ILE A 113 12.84 -5.58 2.68
N LYS A 114 12.79 -6.78 2.10
CA LYS A 114 13.59 -7.14 0.93
C LYS A 114 13.31 -6.20 -0.25
N HIS A 115 14.35 -5.91 -1.03
CA HIS A 115 14.32 -5.06 -2.23
C HIS A 115 13.16 -5.38 -3.16
N TYR A 116 12.90 -6.67 -3.44
CA TYR A 116 11.78 -7.08 -4.27
C TYR A 116 10.47 -6.36 -3.92
N PHE A 117 10.06 -6.35 -2.64
CA PHE A 117 8.80 -5.72 -2.22
C PHE A 117 8.86 -4.19 -2.30
N LEU A 118 10.01 -3.60 -2.00
CA LEU A 118 10.24 -2.16 -2.10
C LEU A 118 10.18 -1.70 -3.57
N ASP A 119 10.71 -2.50 -4.48
CA ASP A 119 10.69 -2.23 -5.93
C ASP A 119 9.28 -2.38 -6.50
N GLN A 120 8.48 -3.34 -6.01
CA GLN A 120 7.06 -3.43 -6.34
C GLN A 120 6.29 -2.18 -5.88
N MET A 121 6.58 -1.66 -4.68
CA MET A 121 5.99 -0.40 -4.21
C MET A 121 6.45 0.79 -5.05
N ARG A 122 7.72 0.83 -5.47
CA ARG A 122 8.22 1.88 -6.35
C ARG A 122 7.50 1.91 -7.69
N ALA A 123 7.31 0.76 -8.32
CA ALA A 123 6.53 0.68 -9.55
C ALA A 123 5.10 1.23 -9.37
N LEU A 124 4.45 0.95 -8.23
CA LEU A 124 3.14 1.53 -7.90
C LEU A 124 3.20 3.05 -7.73
N VAL A 125 4.23 3.58 -7.04
CA VAL A 125 4.43 5.02 -6.87
C VAL A 125 4.64 5.72 -8.20
N GLU A 126 5.45 5.15 -9.09
CA GLU A 126 5.72 5.68 -10.43
C GLU A 126 4.45 5.71 -11.28
N GLU A 127 3.67 4.62 -11.24
CA GLU A 127 2.39 4.57 -11.93
C GLU A 127 1.41 5.58 -11.36
N GLU A 128 1.29 5.69 -10.04
CA GLU A 128 0.41 6.66 -9.42
C GLU A 128 0.82 8.11 -9.72
N ASN A 129 2.11 8.42 -9.76
CA ASN A 129 2.60 9.73 -10.22
C ASN A 129 2.17 10.02 -11.66
N THR A 130 2.15 9.00 -12.52
CA THR A 130 1.59 9.12 -13.87
C THR A 130 0.08 9.34 -13.81
N LEU A 131 -0.66 8.57 -13.02
CA LEU A 131 -2.12 8.69 -12.90
C LEU A 131 -2.53 10.07 -12.36
N LEU A 132 -1.74 10.68 -11.48
CA LEU A 132 -1.96 12.02 -10.94
C LEU A 132 -1.93 13.13 -12.01
N THR A 133 -1.32 12.90 -13.18
CA THR A 133 -1.30 13.91 -14.26
C THR A 133 -2.66 14.08 -14.93
N TYR A 134 -3.58 13.13 -14.77
CA TYR A 134 -4.94 13.16 -15.34
C TYR A 134 -5.93 13.90 -14.44
N LYS A 135 -5.49 14.89 -13.67
CA LYS A 135 -6.38 15.65 -12.77
C LYS A 135 -7.51 16.33 -13.55
N ASN A 136 -8.76 16.04 -13.20
CA ASN A 136 -9.98 16.46 -13.89
C ASN A 136 -10.20 15.85 -15.29
N ALA A 137 -9.51 14.76 -15.63
CA ALA A 137 -9.72 14.03 -16.88
C ALA A 137 -9.67 12.51 -16.63
N LEU A 138 -10.20 11.71 -17.56
CA LEU A 138 -9.98 10.27 -17.55
C LEU A 138 -8.79 9.93 -18.46
N PRO A 139 -7.95 8.95 -18.07
CA PRO A 139 -6.91 8.47 -18.95
C PRO A 139 -7.49 7.66 -20.11
N ASP A 140 -6.64 7.32 -21.08
CA ASP A 140 -7.05 6.41 -22.15
C ASP A 140 -7.35 4.99 -21.59
N PRO A 141 -8.17 4.18 -22.31
CA PRO A 141 -8.57 2.86 -21.83
C PRO A 141 -7.41 1.91 -21.50
N SER A 142 -6.25 2.04 -22.16
CA SER A 142 -5.11 1.16 -21.91
C SER A 142 -4.41 1.51 -20.60
N THR A 143 -4.29 2.80 -20.29
CA THR A 143 -3.77 3.28 -19.00
C THR A 143 -4.70 2.90 -17.86
N LEU A 144 -6.03 3.05 -18.02
CA LEU A 144 -7.00 2.61 -17.02
C LEU A 144 -6.89 1.10 -16.79
N LEU A 145 -6.88 0.29 -17.86
CA LEU A 145 -6.75 -1.17 -17.77
C LEU A 145 -5.50 -1.58 -16.98
N ARG A 146 -4.36 -0.96 -17.26
CA ARG A 146 -3.11 -1.23 -16.54
C ARG A 146 -3.24 -0.90 -15.05
N ALA A 147 -3.81 0.26 -14.70
CA ALA A 147 -4.05 0.63 -13.32
C ALA A 147 -4.95 -0.39 -12.60
N LYS A 148 -6.01 -0.87 -13.26
CA LYS A 148 -6.89 -1.93 -12.72
C LYS A 148 -6.14 -3.24 -12.51
N GLN A 149 -5.29 -3.64 -13.45
CA GLN A 149 -4.45 -4.85 -13.34
C GLN A 149 -3.44 -4.76 -12.19
N HIS A 150 -2.95 -3.56 -11.84
CA HIS A 150 -2.11 -3.34 -10.66
C HIS A 150 -2.91 -3.09 -9.37
N GLY A 151 -4.23 -3.23 -9.42
CA GLY A 151 -5.11 -3.27 -8.25
C GLY A 151 -5.63 -1.92 -7.74
N PHE A 152 -5.43 -0.83 -8.48
CA PHE A 152 -6.01 0.47 -8.13
C PHE A 152 -7.55 0.38 -8.15
N SER A 153 -8.18 0.82 -7.07
CA SER A 153 -9.64 0.83 -6.94
C SER A 153 -10.25 2.07 -7.60
N ASP A 154 -11.49 1.95 -8.08
CA ASP A 154 -12.19 3.06 -8.75
C ASP A 154 -12.35 4.24 -7.78
N LYS A 155 -12.74 3.97 -6.53
CA LYS A 155 -12.76 4.96 -5.46
C LYS A 155 -11.45 5.73 -5.26
N TYR A 156 -10.32 5.04 -5.37
CA TYR A 156 -9.03 5.67 -5.22
C TYR A 156 -8.67 6.51 -6.45
N LEU A 157 -8.85 5.97 -7.66
CA LEU A 157 -8.63 6.66 -8.92
C LEU A 157 -9.52 7.90 -9.05
N ALA A 158 -10.80 7.79 -8.71
CA ALA A 158 -11.75 8.90 -8.66
C ALA A 158 -11.27 10.03 -7.76
N LYS A 159 -10.69 9.72 -6.59
CA LYS A 159 -10.06 10.71 -5.71
C LYS A 159 -8.86 11.38 -6.37
N LEU A 160 -7.99 10.63 -7.06
CA LEU A 160 -6.82 11.20 -7.75
C LEU A 160 -7.23 12.15 -8.88
N TRP A 161 -8.29 11.81 -9.61
CA TRP A 161 -8.75 12.55 -10.79
C TRP A 161 -9.80 13.62 -10.50
N ASN A 162 -10.26 13.73 -9.25
CA ASN A 162 -11.38 14.61 -8.86
C ASN A 162 -12.66 14.30 -9.68
N GLN A 163 -13.00 13.00 -9.75
CA GLN A 163 -14.17 12.46 -10.42
C GLN A 163 -15.07 11.70 -9.43
N GLN A 164 -16.29 11.35 -9.85
CA GLN A 164 -17.13 10.40 -9.13
C GLN A 164 -16.66 8.97 -9.38
N GLU A 165 -16.88 8.08 -8.41
CA GLU A 165 -16.49 6.68 -8.52
C GLU A 165 -17.23 5.96 -9.66
N GLU A 166 -18.48 6.32 -9.91
CA GLU A 166 -19.30 5.76 -10.99
C GLU A 166 -18.84 6.17 -12.40
N THR A 167 -18.03 7.24 -12.49
CA THR A 167 -17.46 7.73 -13.75
C THR A 167 -16.20 6.96 -14.14
N VAL A 168 -15.52 6.35 -13.17
CA VAL A 168 -14.24 5.65 -13.33
C VAL A 168 -14.47 4.17 -13.67
#